data_AF-A0A231P617-F1
#
_entry.id   AF-A0A231P617-F1
#
_cell.length_a   1.000
_cell.length_b   1.000
_cell.length_c   1.000
_cell.angle_alpha   90.00
_cell.angle_beta   90.00
_cell.angle_gamma   90.00
#
_symmetry.space_group_name_H-M   'P 1'
#
loop_
_entity.id
_entity.type
_entity.pdbx_description
1 polymer ?
#
loop_
_entity_poly.entity_id
_entity_poly.type
_entity_poly.pdbx_seq_one_letter_code
_entity_poly.pdbx_strand_id
1 'polypeptide(L)'
;MFKNIALFGLFVMLIGCGGRYGKGYDGWDENYVDAGTGFTMWLPKKMKERRYGSSIVGKYAETCGRSPVLDVNLLPDAQDVYKEDADGIRTYAFAGKYYADGGSDMTCDGKRFNRTIKHDYFFNIMINQKGQVLDCKYFHSRETIHSPISEEPFRLPIIIIQ
;
A
#
# COMPACT_ATOMS: atom_id res chain seq x y z
N MET A 1 11.58 25.20 46.41
CA MET A 1 10.66 24.21 45.80
C MET A 1 10.84 24.22 44.28
N PHE A 2 11.92 23.61 43.76
CA PHE A 2 12.19 23.43 42.31
C PHE A 2 12.85 22.06 42.06
N LYS A 3 12.32 21.03 42.68
CA LYS A 3 12.60 19.63 42.36
C LYS A 3 11.26 19.07 41.92
N ASN A 4 11.07 18.83 40.62
CA ASN A 4 10.11 17.86 40.03
C ASN A 4 9.78 18.12 38.55
N ILE A 5 10.29 19.18 37.90
CA ILE A 5 9.94 19.47 36.49
C ILE A 5 10.86 18.74 35.49
N ALA A 6 11.96 18.14 35.93
CA ALA A 6 12.93 17.50 35.03
C ALA A 6 12.56 16.08 34.57
N LEU A 7 11.58 15.40 35.19
CA LEU A 7 11.25 14.01 34.86
C LEU A 7 10.21 13.84 33.74
N PHE A 8 9.48 14.88 33.36
CA PHE A 8 8.51 14.80 32.26
C PHE A 8 9.12 15.00 30.88
N GLY A 9 10.33 15.56 30.79
CA GLY A 9 11.02 15.80 29.51
C GLY A 9 11.64 14.54 28.89
N LEU A 10 11.95 13.52 29.70
CA LEU A 10 12.63 12.31 29.21
C LEU A 10 11.68 11.26 28.63
N PHE A 11 10.38 11.33 28.95
CA PHE A 11 9.40 10.34 28.48
C PHE A 11 8.86 10.64 27.07
N VAL A 12 8.94 11.90 26.63
CA VAL A 12 8.46 12.31 25.29
C VAL A 12 9.48 11.97 24.19
N MET A 13 10.78 11.88 24.51
CA MET A 13 11.81 11.53 23.52
C MET A 13 11.89 10.03 23.17
N LEU A 14 11.33 9.14 24.00
CA LEU A 14 11.38 7.68 23.75
C LEU A 14 10.24 7.15 22.86
N ILE A 15 9.24 7.97 22.53
CA ILE A 15 8.15 7.58 21.62
C ILE A 15 8.52 7.87 20.14
N GLY A 16 9.62 8.62 19.90
CA GLY A 16 10.08 8.96 18.55
C GLY A 16 10.84 7.86 17.80
N CYS A 17 11.16 6.73 18.44
CA CYS A 17 11.83 5.59 17.83
C CYS A 17 10.97 4.31 17.94
N GLY A 18 9.67 4.43 17.67
CA GLY A 18 8.84 3.27 17.36
C GLY A 18 9.20 2.78 15.96
N GLY A 19 9.88 1.64 15.89
CA GLY A 19 10.30 1.02 14.64
C GLY A 19 9.20 1.06 13.58
N ARG A 20 9.54 1.60 12.41
CA ARG A 20 8.88 1.22 11.18
C ARG A 20 8.88 -0.31 11.09
N TYR A 21 7.99 -0.86 10.26
CA TYR A 21 7.98 -2.24 9.80
C TYR A 21 7.09 -3.23 10.57
N GLY A 22 5.80 -2.89 10.68
CA GLY A 22 4.74 -3.89 10.50
C GLY A 22 4.55 -4.18 9.01
N LYS A 23 4.43 -5.45 8.61
CA LYS A 23 4.11 -5.83 7.24
C LYS A 23 2.66 -5.41 6.95
N GLY A 24 2.47 -4.50 6.00
CA GLY A 24 1.13 -4.00 5.65
C GLY A 24 0.76 -2.72 6.41
N TYR A 25 -0.36 -2.13 6.01
CA TYR A 25 -0.94 -0.89 6.56
C TYR A 25 -1.31 -0.96 8.05
N ASP A 26 -1.05 -2.09 8.73
CA ASP A 26 -1.22 -2.29 10.17
C ASP A 26 -0.46 -1.28 11.04
N GLY A 27 0.50 -0.55 10.48
CA GLY A 27 1.22 0.54 11.14
C GLY A 27 0.61 1.94 10.96
N TRP A 28 -0.49 2.08 10.20
CA TRP A 28 -1.14 3.36 9.94
C TRP A 28 -2.34 3.52 10.88
N ASP A 29 -2.60 4.76 11.31
CA ASP A 29 -3.83 5.06 12.04
C ASP A 29 -5.04 4.76 11.15
N GLU A 30 -6.09 4.17 11.74
CA GLU A 30 -7.30 3.80 11.01
C GLU A 30 -7.97 5.00 10.33
N ASN A 31 -7.77 6.20 10.88
CA ASN A 31 -8.14 7.45 10.24
C ASN A 31 -6.86 8.25 9.99
N TYR A 32 -6.16 7.90 8.93
CA TYR A 32 -4.98 8.63 8.49
C TYR A 32 -5.37 10.04 8.07
N VAL A 33 -4.66 11.03 8.60
CA VAL A 33 -4.78 12.43 8.21
C VAL A 33 -3.41 12.91 7.78
N ASP A 34 -3.30 13.33 6.52
CA ASP A 34 -2.11 13.98 6.03
C ASP A 34 -2.06 15.41 6.58
N ALA A 35 -1.14 15.68 7.50
CA ALA A 35 -1.04 16.96 8.20
C ALA A 35 -0.69 18.15 7.28
N GLY A 36 -0.12 17.90 6.10
CA GLY A 36 0.25 18.95 5.15
C GLY A 36 -0.89 19.35 4.22
N THR A 37 -1.76 18.41 3.88
CA THR A 37 -2.84 18.60 2.89
C THR A 37 -4.24 18.57 3.49
N GLY A 38 -4.40 18.10 4.73
CA GLY A 38 -5.69 17.83 5.35
C GLY A 38 -6.42 16.63 4.73
N PHE A 39 -5.76 15.87 3.84
CA PHE A 39 -6.34 14.69 3.21
C PHE A 39 -6.60 13.61 4.27
N THR A 40 -7.84 13.12 4.31
CA THR A 40 -8.26 12.08 5.26
C THR A 40 -8.55 10.77 4.55
N MET A 41 -8.05 9.69 5.15
CA MET A 41 -8.21 8.34 4.63
C MET A 41 -8.58 7.37 5.76
N TRP A 42 -9.64 6.61 5.53
CA TRP A 42 -9.96 5.47 6.37
C TRP A 42 -9.14 4.24 5.91
N LEU A 43 -8.41 3.61 6.83
CA LEU A 43 -7.48 2.49 6.61
C LEU A 43 -7.74 1.39 7.66
N PRO A 44 -8.82 0.61 7.54
CA PRO A 44 -9.16 -0.42 8.51
C PRO A 44 -8.15 -1.57 8.51
N LYS A 45 -7.93 -2.21 9.67
CA LYS A 45 -6.95 -3.30 9.90
C LYS A 45 -7.23 -4.63 9.15
N LYS A 46 -8.18 -4.64 8.21
CA LYS A 46 -8.60 -5.84 7.44
C LYS A 46 -8.90 -5.53 5.98
N MET A 47 -8.26 -4.51 5.42
CA MET A 47 -8.38 -4.22 3.99
C MET A 47 -7.91 -5.41 3.15
N LYS A 48 -8.74 -5.80 2.19
CA LYS A 48 -8.37 -6.83 1.22
C LYS A 48 -7.26 -6.31 0.32
N GLU A 49 -6.20 -7.11 0.17
CA GLU A 49 -5.14 -6.83 -0.80
C GLU A 49 -5.44 -7.51 -2.13
N ARG A 50 -5.37 -6.75 -3.21
CA ARG A 50 -5.60 -7.18 -4.58
C ARG A 50 -4.31 -7.02 -5.37
N ARG A 51 -3.86 -8.08 -6.06
CA ARG A 51 -2.66 -8.03 -6.91
C ARG A 51 -3.07 -7.81 -8.36
N TYR A 52 -2.44 -6.85 -9.01
CA TYR A 52 -2.62 -6.50 -10.40
C TYR A 52 -1.34 -6.78 -11.19
N GLY A 53 -1.49 -7.19 -12.44
CA GLY A 53 -0.36 -7.50 -13.31
C GLY A 53 0.32 -6.27 -13.92
N SER A 54 -0.21 -5.05 -13.72
CA SER A 54 0.29 -3.85 -14.39
C SER A 54 -0.10 -2.55 -13.67
N SER A 55 0.32 -1.42 -14.24
CA SER A 55 -0.04 -0.05 -13.83
C SER A 55 -1.52 0.30 -13.95
N ILE A 56 -2.37 -0.67 -14.32
CA ILE A 56 -3.82 -0.51 -14.45
C ILE A 56 -4.48 0.04 -13.19
N VAL A 57 -3.97 -0.32 -12.01
CA VAL A 57 -4.46 0.19 -10.71
C VAL A 57 -4.19 1.69 -10.54
N GLY A 58 -3.12 2.23 -11.13
CA GLY A 58 -2.87 3.68 -11.16
C GLY A 58 -3.88 4.43 -12.01
N LYS A 59 -4.16 3.92 -13.22
CA LYS A 59 -5.22 4.50 -14.08
C LYS A 59 -6.60 4.43 -13.42
N TYR A 60 -6.89 3.37 -12.66
CA TYR A 60 -8.11 3.26 -11.87
C TYR A 60 -8.20 4.35 -10.79
N ALA A 61 -7.09 4.59 -10.07
CA ALA A 61 -7.00 5.62 -9.06
C ALA A 61 -7.31 7.02 -9.62
N GLU A 62 -6.70 7.35 -10.75
CA GLU A 62 -6.91 8.64 -11.43
C GLU A 62 -8.34 8.83 -11.93
N THR A 63 -9.03 7.74 -12.29
CA THR A 63 -10.38 7.77 -12.87
C THR A 63 -11.49 7.49 -11.88
N CYS A 64 -11.19 7.28 -10.59
CA CYS A 64 -12.21 6.91 -9.60
C CYS A 64 -13.01 5.66 -10.04
N GLY A 65 -12.37 4.76 -10.77
CA GLY A 65 -13.04 3.59 -11.37
C GLY A 65 -13.98 3.85 -12.54
N ARG A 66 -14.07 5.09 -13.05
CA ARG A 66 -14.85 5.46 -14.24
C ARG A 66 -13.99 5.49 -15.50
N SER A 67 -13.14 4.49 -15.72
CA SER A 67 -12.39 4.42 -16.98
C SER A 67 -13.15 3.60 -18.03
N PRO A 68 -13.49 4.18 -19.19
CA PRO A 68 -14.10 3.44 -20.30
C PRO A 68 -13.14 2.42 -20.94
N VAL A 69 -11.86 2.43 -20.54
CA VAL A 69 -10.79 1.56 -21.09
C VAL A 69 -10.50 0.37 -20.17
N LEU A 70 -11.06 0.37 -18.95
CA LEU A 70 -10.83 -0.70 -17.98
C LEU A 70 -11.95 -1.73 -18.07
N ASP A 71 -11.76 -2.76 -18.88
CA ASP A 71 -12.59 -3.99 -18.91
C ASP A 71 -12.40 -4.86 -17.64
N VAL A 72 -11.94 -4.24 -16.55
CA VAL A 72 -11.68 -4.87 -15.26
C VAL A 72 -12.57 -4.17 -14.24
N ASN A 73 -13.54 -4.92 -13.74
CA ASN A 73 -14.45 -4.47 -12.70
C ASN A 73 -13.67 -4.31 -11.40
N LEU A 74 -13.11 -3.12 -11.18
CA LEU A 74 -12.38 -2.75 -9.97
C LEU A 74 -13.29 -2.13 -8.91
N LEU A 75 -14.60 -2.33 -9.06
CA LEU A 75 -15.57 -2.00 -8.03
C LEU A 75 -15.29 -2.80 -6.74
N PRO A 76 -15.82 -2.31 -5.61
CA PRO A 76 -15.76 -3.07 -4.37
C PRO A 76 -16.39 -4.45 -4.53
N ASP A 77 -15.72 -5.44 -3.94
CA ASP A 77 -16.15 -6.84 -3.89
C ASP A 77 -16.87 -7.09 -2.56
N ALA A 78 -17.71 -8.11 -2.48
CA ALA A 78 -18.41 -8.51 -1.26
C ALA A 78 -17.44 -8.84 -0.10
N GLN A 79 -16.19 -9.14 -0.41
CA GLN A 79 -15.14 -9.41 0.58
C GLN A 79 -14.41 -8.15 1.08
N ASP A 80 -14.66 -6.99 0.50
CA ASP A 80 -14.05 -5.76 0.98
C ASP A 80 -14.76 -5.25 2.23
N VAL A 81 -13.98 -4.71 3.14
CA VAL A 81 -14.51 -4.03 4.32
C VAL A 81 -15.11 -2.69 3.93
N TYR A 82 -16.24 -2.37 4.55
CA TYR A 82 -16.89 -1.08 4.37
C TYR A 82 -17.44 -0.56 5.68
N LYS A 83 -17.63 0.75 5.74
CA LYS A 83 -18.46 1.42 6.73
C LYS A 83 -19.66 2.05 6.03
N GLU A 84 -20.79 2.10 6.70
CA GLU A 84 -22.01 2.74 6.23
C GLU A 84 -22.29 3.96 7.12
N ASP A 85 -22.57 5.11 6.51
CA ASP A 85 -23.00 6.29 7.24
C ASP A 85 -24.54 6.35 7.41
N ALA A 86 -25.02 7.37 8.10
CA ALA A 86 -26.46 7.52 8.41
C ALA A 86 -27.32 7.72 7.15
N ASP A 87 -26.73 8.21 6.05
CA ASP A 87 -27.40 8.43 4.77
C ASP A 87 -27.36 7.15 3.89
N GLY A 88 -26.81 6.06 4.41
CA GLY A 88 -26.66 4.78 3.72
C GLY A 88 -25.59 4.79 2.63
N ILE A 89 -24.66 5.74 2.67
CA ILE A 89 -23.47 5.74 1.81
C ILE A 89 -22.47 4.76 2.39
N ARG A 90 -21.99 3.86 1.55
CA ARG A 90 -20.96 2.90 1.90
C ARG A 90 -19.60 3.37 1.42
N THR A 91 -18.65 3.45 2.34
CA THR A 91 -17.24 3.66 2.01
C THR A 91 -16.52 2.33 2.10
N TYR A 92 -16.09 1.81 0.96
CA TYR A 92 -15.33 0.55 0.84
C TYR A 92 -13.84 0.82 0.88
N ALA A 93 -13.08 -0.01 1.60
CA ALA A 93 -11.63 0.10 1.70
C ALA A 93 -10.91 -1.18 1.26
N PHE A 94 -9.97 -1.02 0.32
CA PHE A 94 -9.09 -2.10 -0.17
C PHE A 94 -7.74 -1.56 -0.64
N ALA A 95 -6.76 -2.45 -0.78
CA ALA A 95 -5.44 -2.13 -1.30
C ALA A 95 -5.19 -2.83 -2.64
N GLY A 96 -4.71 -2.10 -3.64
CA GLY A 96 -4.29 -2.62 -4.92
C GLY A 96 -2.77 -2.54 -5.10
N LYS A 97 -2.14 -3.65 -5.50
CA LYS A 97 -0.68 -3.77 -5.58
C LYS A 97 -0.21 -4.26 -6.95
N TYR A 98 0.88 -3.70 -7.45
CA TYR A 98 1.62 -4.30 -8.57
C TYR A 98 3.13 -4.09 -8.41
N TYR A 99 3.90 -4.90 -9.13
CA TYR A 99 5.35 -4.80 -9.18
C TYR A 99 5.79 -4.42 -10.59
N ALA A 100 6.75 -3.51 -10.69
CA ALA A 100 7.37 -3.11 -11.94
C ALA A 100 8.87 -3.38 -11.89
N ASP A 101 9.46 -3.67 -13.05
CA ASP A 101 10.91 -3.73 -13.21
C ASP A 101 11.51 -2.33 -12.98
N GLY A 102 12.46 -2.24 -12.07
CA GLY A 102 13.21 -1.03 -11.74
C GLY A 102 14.61 -0.99 -12.35
N GLY A 103 14.95 -1.97 -13.20
CA GLY A 103 16.28 -2.14 -13.78
C GLY A 103 17.25 -2.86 -12.84
N SER A 104 18.54 -2.79 -13.17
CA SER A 104 19.61 -3.33 -12.35
C SER A 104 20.54 -2.22 -11.85
N ASP A 105 21.16 -2.48 -10.70
CA ASP A 105 22.17 -1.60 -10.11
C ASP A 105 23.43 -2.40 -9.78
N MET A 106 24.57 -1.72 -9.72
CA MET A 106 25.87 -2.31 -9.42
C MET A 106 26.52 -1.53 -8.28
N THR A 107 26.85 -2.24 -7.20
CA THR A 107 27.59 -1.65 -6.08
C THR A 107 29.07 -1.47 -6.44
N CYS A 108 29.77 -0.64 -5.67
CA CYS A 108 31.21 -0.38 -5.89
C CYS A 108 32.09 -1.65 -5.76
N ASP A 109 31.61 -2.69 -5.07
CA ASP A 109 32.25 -4.01 -4.96
C ASP A 109 31.89 -4.96 -6.12
N GLY A 110 31.19 -4.48 -7.15
CA GLY A 110 30.87 -5.22 -8.37
C GLY A 110 29.64 -6.11 -8.29
N LYS A 111 28.96 -6.20 -7.13
CA LYS A 111 27.73 -7.00 -6.99
C LYS A 111 26.57 -6.36 -7.74
N ARG A 112 25.81 -7.19 -8.46
CA ARG A 112 24.65 -6.75 -9.22
C ARG A 112 23.36 -7.08 -8.48
N PHE A 113 22.42 -6.14 -8.52
CA PHE A 113 21.11 -6.27 -7.90
C PHE A 113 20.03 -5.96 -8.94
N ASN A 114 18.97 -6.75 -8.95
CA ASN A 114 17.73 -6.37 -9.62
C ASN A 114 16.92 -5.48 -8.70
N ARG A 115 16.36 -4.42 -9.26
CA ARG A 115 15.45 -3.51 -8.58
C ARG A 115 14.03 -3.87 -8.98
N THR A 116 13.18 -4.11 -7.99
CA THR A 116 11.75 -4.26 -8.20
C THR A 116 11.05 -3.08 -7.53
N ILE A 117 10.27 -2.34 -8.30
CA ILE A 117 9.47 -1.23 -7.79
C ILE A 117 8.10 -1.76 -7.41
N LYS A 118 7.80 -1.79 -6.12
CA LYS A 118 6.49 -2.11 -5.57
C LYS A 118 5.63 -0.85 -5.55
N HIS A 119 4.43 -0.98 -6.08
CA HIS A 119 3.41 0.05 -6.08
C HIS A 119 2.21 -0.41 -5.26
N ASP A 120 1.88 0.34 -4.20
CA ASP A 120 0.72 0.09 -3.35
C ASP A 120 -0.26 1.27 -3.49
N TYR A 121 -1.50 1.00 -3.86
CA TYR A 121 -2.60 1.96 -3.89
C TYR A 121 -3.62 1.56 -2.84
N PHE A 122 -3.97 2.48 -1.97
CA PHE A 122 -5.04 2.31 -1.01
C PHE A 122 -6.26 3.04 -1.55
N PHE A 123 -7.45 2.49 -1.36
CA PHE A 123 -8.68 3.06 -1.90
C PHE A 123 -9.74 3.23 -0.81
N ASN A 124 -10.45 4.34 -0.90
CA ASN A 124 -11.76 4.55 -0.28
C ASN A 124 -12.76 4.90 -1.39
N ILE A 125 -13.64 3.96 -1.71
CA ILE A 125 -14.68 4.15 -2.73
C ILE A 125 -16.02 4.39 -2.04
N MET A 126 -16.62 5.55 -2.29
CA MET A 126 -17.90 5.94 -1.73
C MET A 126 -19.01 5.59 -2.71
N ILE A 127 -19.97 4.78 -2.27
CA ILE A 127 -21.08 4.28 -3.09
C ILE A 127 -22.41 4.59 -2.41
N ASN A 128 -23.36 5.13 -3.14
CA ASN A 128 -24.71 5.37 -2.62
C ASN A 128 -25.56 4.08 -2.57
N GLN A 129 -26.74 4.16 -1.95
CA GLN A 129 -27.67 3.03 -1.87
C GLN A 129 -28.11 2.47 -3.25
N LYS A 130 -27.96 3.23 -4.33
CA LYS A 130 -28.26 2.81 -5.71
C LYS A 130 -27.08 2.10 -6.40
N GLY A 131 -25.96 1.88 -5.70
CA GLY A 131 -24.76 1.26 -6.26
C GLY A 131 -23.91 2.19 -7.12
N GLN A 132 -24.15 3.50 -7.09
CA GLN A 132 -23.40 4.47 -7.88
C GLN A 132 -22.21 5.01 -7.08
N VAL A 133 -21.05 5.04 -7.73
CA VAL A 133 -19.84 5.67 -7.17
C VAL A 133 -20.05 7.18 -7.09
N LEU A 134 -20.00 7.71 -5.87
CA LEU A 134 -20.07 9.14 -5.56
C LEU A 134 -18.69 9.79 -5.62
N ASP A 135 -17.71 9.16 -4.96
CA ASP A 135 -16.34 9.68 -4.83
C ASP A 135 -15.33 8.54 -4.65
N CYS A 136 -14.05 8.82 -4.92
CA CYS A 136 -12.92 7.94 -4.67
C CYS A 136 -11.77 8.76 -4.10
N LYS A 137 -11.26 8.30 -2.97
CA LYS A 137 -9.99 8.77 -2.42
C LYS A 137 -8.99 7.65 -2.55
N TYR A 138 -7.76 7.99 -2.91
CA TYR A 138 -6.68 7.04 -2.92
C TYR A 138 -5.40 7.63 -2.34
N PHE A 139 -4.55 6.73 -1.85
CA PHE A 139 -3.19 7.04 -1.45
C PHE A 139 -2.26 6.10 -2.19
N HIS A 140 -1.20 6.65 -2.80
CA HIS A 140 -0.22 5.87 -3.55
C HIS A 140 1.12 5.88 -2.80
N SER A 141 1.62 4.69 -2.51
CA SER A 141 2.96 4.46 -1.98
C SER A 141 3.81 3.68 -2.99
N ARG A 142 5.11 3.99 -3.01
CA ARG A 142 6.11 3.31 -3.83
C ARG A 142 7.30 2.91 -2.97
N GLU A 143 7.72 1.66 -3.11
CA GLU A 143 8.86 1.10 -2.42
C GLU A 143 9.80 0.42 -3.43
N THR A 144 11.11 0.60 -3.31
CA THR A 144 12.10 -0.09 -4.15
C THR A 144 12.72 -1.23 -3.36
N ILE A 145 12.59 -2.45 -3.87
CA ILE A 145 13.15 -3.67 -3.30
C ILE A 145 14.36 -4.07 -4.14
N HIS A 146 15.47 -4.41 -3.47
CA HIS A 146 16.70 -4.87 -4.12
C HIS A 146 16.87 -6.36 -3.88
N SER A 147 17.02 -7.12 -4.96
CA SER A 147 17.28 -8.57 -4.91
C SER A 147 18.63 -8.86 -5.56
N PRO A 148 19.54 -9.61 -4.93
CA PRO A 148 20.81 -9.97 -5.54
C PRO A 148 20.56 -10.77 -6.84
N ILE A 149 21.30 -10.44 -7.90
CA ILE A 149 21.31 -11.26 -9.11
C ILE A 149 22.15 -12.48 -8.78
N SER A 150 21.54 -13.67 -8.84
CA SER A 150 22.30 -14.91 -8.69
C SER A 150 23.28 -15.03 -9.86
N GLU A 151 24.57 -14.94 -9.57
CA GLU A 151 25.64 -15.28 -10.51
C GLU A 151 25.97 -16.78 -10.50
N GLU A 152 25.26 -17.58 -9.68
CA GLU A 152 25.44 -19.02 -9.72
C GLU A 152 24.97 -19.54 -11.08
N PRO A 153 25.82 -20.28 -11.82
CA PRO A 153 25.40 -20.90 -13.06
C PRO A 153 24.22 -21.82 -12.73
N PHE A 154 23.12 -21.64 -13.44
CA PHE A 154 21.91 -22.45 -13.32
C PHE A 154 22.27 -23.92 -13.53
N ARG A 155 22.57 -24.66 -12.45
CA ARG A 155 22.76 -26.11 -12.49
C ARG A 155 21.38 -26.71 -12.37
N LEU A 156 20.73 -26.92 -13.52
CA LEU A 156 19.59 -27.83 -13.55
C LEU A 156 20.04 -29.16 -12.95
N PRO A 157 19.31 -29.75 -11.98
CA PRO A 157 19.62 -31.10 -11.55
C PRO A 157 19.50 -32.00 -12.77
N ILE A 158 20.61 -32.63 -13.16
CA ILE A 158 20.59 -33.70 -14.15
C ILE A 158 19.86 -34.86 -13.47
N ILE A 159 18.58 -35.01 -13.77
CA ILE A 159 17.82 -36.20 -13.40
C ILE A 159 18.35 -37.32 -14.30
N ILE A 160 19.30 -38.10 -13.79
CA ILE A 160 19.67 -39.36 -14.41
C ILE A 160 18.58 -40.36 -14.02
N ILE A 161 17.69 -40.64 -14.96
CA ILE A 161 16.76 -41.78 -14.84
C ILE A 161 17.60 -43.02 -15.10
N GLN A 162 17.83 -43.83 -14.07
CA GLN A 162 18.34 -45.21 -14.20
C GLN A 162 17.19 -46.17 -14.48
#